data_AF-A0A2G7FMT3-F1
#
_entry.id   AF-A0A2G7FMT3-F1
#
_cell.length_a   1.000
_cell.length_b   1.000
_cell.length_c   1.000
_cell.angle_alpha   90.00
_cell.angle_beta   90.00
_cell.angle_gamma   90.00
#
_symmetry.space_group_name_H-M   'P 1'
#
loop_
_entity.id
_entity.type
_entity.pdbx_description
1 polymer ?
#
loop_
_entity_poly.entity_id
_entity_poly.type
_entity_poly.pdbx_seq_one_letter_code
_entity_poly.pdbx_strand_id
1 'polypeptide(L)'
;MVVGAFLRHRLADDRHYNGETWDDNLQTDQWNIMKRLELGPRSLASTSVFFSFSNLSCIPAIKMRFFQTLVALPLIAGAVASPLDARATLQNCSPEGKQMIDNALSQAAKMAHAGANLIRTNSDYSANLFQSFFKTNDAQSRNRVAGVLDKIAAEATNGNQGVVTYYCTPEGIDCVDSHAFTMTAYGETDGTYGRIRTCPAYFTKFPAWSNSCSVLDQATSSLHEMAHTKGIFGPETYGYDAVHGLSSYAALENAESYAFFSKSAFLNCDVTN
;
A
#
# COMPACT_ATOMS: atom_id res chain seq x y z
N MET A 1 -49.27 -0.07 -37.69
CA MET A 1 -48.34 -1.03 -37.05
C MET A 1 -48.00 -0.43 -35.68
N VAL A 2 -48.78 -0.59 -34.61
CA VAL A 2 -49.09 -1.80 -33.81
C VAL A 2 -47.81 -2.44 -33.25
N VAL A 3 -47.56 -2.71 -31.97
CA VAL A 3 -48.12 -2.46 -30.60
C VAL A 3 -46.99 -3.05 -29.70
N GLY A 4 -46.41 -2.38 -28.70
CA GLY A 4 -46.81 -2.40 -27.28
C GLY A 4 -46.55 -3.73 -26.55
N ALA A 5 -45.82 -3.71 -25.41
CA ALA A 5 -46.24 -4.37 -24.15
C ALA A 5 -45.17 -4.26 -23.04
N PHE A 6 -45.56 -3.55 -21.97
CA PHE A 6 -45.18 -3.85 -20.60
C PHE A 6 -45.55 -5.31 -20.25
N LEU A 7 -44.70 -6.01 -19.50
CA LEU A 7 -45.19 -6.93 -18.47
C LEU A 7 -44.28 -6.88 -17.25
N ARG A 8 -44.83 -6.26 -16.21
CA ARG A 8 -44.42 -6.38 -14.81
C ARG A 8 -45.21 -7.56 -14.25
N HIS A 9 -44.58 -8.57 -13.67
CA HIS A 9 -45.18 -9.42 -12.65
C HIS A 9 -44.14 -9.68 -11.54
N ARG A 10 -44.43 -9.10 -10.38
CA ARG A 10 -43.98 -9.54 -9.05
C ARG A 10 -44.68 -10.85 -8.70
N LEU A 11 -44.01 -11.72 -7.94
CA LEU A 11 -44.40 -12.23 -6.60
C LEU A 11 -43.11 -12.81 -5.98
N ALA A 12 -42.49 -12.08 -5.04
CA ALA A 12 -42.49 -12.36 -3.57
C ALA A 12 -41.57 -13.56 -3.22
N ASP A 13 -40.43 -13.36 -2.54
CA ASP A 13 -40.43 -12.98 -1.12
C ASP A 13 -39.26 -12.05 -0.71
N ASP A 14 -39.55 -11.19 0.27
CA ASP A 14 -38.79 -10.03 0.75
C ASP A 14 -37.65 -10.44 1.73
N ARG A 15 -36.51 -9.72 1.84
CA ARG A 15 -36.41 -8.42 2.52
C ARG A 15 -35.08 -7.69 2.25
N HIS A 16 -35.24 -6.52 1.61
CA HIS A 16 -34.58 -5.22 1.84
C HIS A 16 -33.05 -5.11 1.71
N TYR A 17 -32.65 -4.82 0.47
CA TYR A 17 -31.48 -4.00 0.13
C TYR A 17 -31.94 -2.53 0.14
N ASN A 18 -31.41 -1.71 1.05
CA ASN A 18 -31.55 -0.25 0.97
C ASN A 18 -30.21 0.31 0.52
N GLY A 19 -30.13 0.65 -0.76
CA GLY A 19 -29.04 1.45 -1.29
C GLY A 19 -29.16 2.88 -0.77
N GLU A 20 -28.09 3.36 -0.15
CA GLU A 20 -27.82 4.79 -0.03
C GLU A 20 -26.60 5.09 -0.91
N THR A 21 -26.81 6.00 -1.85
CA THR A 21 -25.78 6.63 -2.67
C THR A 21 -24.79 7.34 -1.74
N TRP A 22 -23.54 6.90 -1.74
CA TRP A 22 -22.46 7.59 -1.04
C TRP A 22 -22.16 8.92 -1.75
N ASP A 23 -22.00 9.96 -0.95
CA ASP A 23 -21.74 11.34 -1.37
C ASP A 23 -20.40 11.45 -2.12
N ASP A 24 -20.46 11.65 -3.44
CA ASP A 24 -19.31 11.79 -4.35
C ASP A 24 -18.37 12.97 -4.00
N ASN A 25 -18.73 13.83 -3.03
CA ASN A 25 -17.96 15.03 -2.71
C ASN A 25 -16.70 14.78 -1.84
N LEU A 26 -16.64 13.69 -1.05
CA LEU A 26 -15.41 13.35 -0.29
C LEU A 26 -14.28 12.81 -1.19
N GLN A 27 -14.65 12.20 -2.32
CA GLN A 27 -13.71 11.61 -3.28
C GLN A 27 -13.05 12.67 -4.18
N THR A 28 -13.76 13.78 -4.43
CA THR A 28 -13.28 14.85 -5.32
C THR A 28 -12.14 15.67 -4.67
N ASP A 29 -12.15 15.83 -3.35
CA ASP A 29 -11.14 16.61 -2.64
C ASP A 29 -9.78 15.89 -2.55
N GLN A 30 -9.77 14.56 -2.42
CA GLN A 30 -8.53 13.77 -2.43
C GLN A 30 -7.87 13.74 -3.81
N TRP A 31 -8.66 13.64 -4.88
CA TRP A 31 -8.17 13.69 -6.27
C TRP A 31 -7.54 15.06 -6.61
N ASN A 32 -8.14 16.15 -6.10
CA ASN A 32 -7.65 17.52 -6.32
C ASN A 32 -6.38 17.87 -5.51
N ILE A 33 -6.09 17.13 -4.44
CA ILE A 33 -4.84 17.25 -3.68
C ILE A 33 -3.70 16.54 -4.43
N MET A 34 -3.94 15.33 -4.95
CA MET A 34 -2.94 14.57 -5.73
C MET A 34 -2.54 15.27 -7.03
N LYS A 35 -3.51 15.83 -7.76
CA LYS A 35 -3.24 16.57 -9.02
C LYS A 35 -2.44 17.87 -8.82
N ARG A 36 -2.42 18.40 -7.60
CA ARG A 36 -1.67 19.62 -7.24
C ARG A 36 -0.21 19.35 -6.91
N LEU A 37 0.14 18.09 -6.60
CA LEU A 37 1.53 17.66 -6.31
C LEU A 37 2.29 17.25 -7.57
N GLU A 38 1.61 16.93 -8.69
CA GLU A 38 2.25 16.62 -9.97
C GLU A 38 2.68 17.86 -10.79
N LEU A 39 2.30 19.06 -10.39
CA LEU A 39 2.62 20.32 -11.09
C LEU A 39 3.38 21.30 -10.19
N GLY A 40 4.58 20.89 -9.75
CA GLY A 40 5.61 21.76 -9.14
C GLY A 40 6.73 22.12 -10.14
N PRO A 41 7.45 23.24 -9.95
CA PRO A 41 7.94 24.08 -11.04
C PRO A 41 9.16 23.53 -11.81
N ARG A 42 9.12 23.69 -13.13
CA ARG A 42 10.26 23.47 -14.04
C ARG A 42 11.36 24.47 -13.72
N SER A 43 12.48 23.99 -13.16
CA SER A 43 13.73 24.72 -13.06
C SER A 43 14.60 24.43 -14.28
N LEU A 44 15.00 25.50 -14.97
CA LEU A 44 15.94 25.53 -16.09
C LEU A 44 17.38 25.42 -15.55
N ALA A 45 18.16 24.47 -16.06
CA ALA A 45 19.62 24.52 -16.01
C ALA A 45 20.15 23.87 -17.30
N SER A 46 20.57 24.68 -18.28
CA SER A 46 21.91 25.24 -18.46
C SER A 46 22.81 24.29 -19.25
N THR A 47 23.00 24.65 -20.52
CA THR A 47 23.80 23.98 -21.54
C THR A 47 25.29 24.06 -21.20
N SER A 48 25.94 22.91 -21.00
CA SER A 48 27.39 22.83 -20.87
C SER A 48 28.08 23.03 -22.22
N VAL A 49 28.76 24.16 -22.39
CA VAL A 49 29.68 24.40 -23.50
C VAL A 49 31.03 23.77 -23.16
N PHE A 50 31.47 22.82 -23.98
CA PHE A 50 32.83 22.26 -23.93
C PHE A 50 33.84 23.31 -24.40
N PHE A 51 34.77 23.70 -23.53
CA PHE A 51 35.99 24.39 -23.94
C PHE A 51 37.17 23.41 -23.89
N SER A 52 37.73 23.13 -25.07
CA SER A 52 39.04 22.54 -25.26
C SER A 52 40.10 23.64 -25.14
N PHE A 53 41.14 23.43 -24.33
CA PHE A 53 42.36 24.21 -24.43
C PHE A 53 43.55 23.29 -24.65
N SER A 54 44.23 23.57 -25.76
CA SER A 54 45.50 22.99 -26.16
C SER A 54 46.67 23.62 -25.37
N ASN A 55 47.72 22.82 -25.21
CA ASN A 55 49.11 23.11 -24.89
C ASN A 55 49.56 24.58 -24.87
N LEU A 56 50.35 24.93 -23.84
CA LEU A 56 51.51 25.82 -24.01
C LEU A 56 52.60 25.54 -22.96
N SER A 57 53.84 25.72 -23.40
CA SER A 57 55.10 25.25 -22.84
C SER A 57 55.71 26.14 -21.75
N CYS A 58 56.57 25.51 -20.94
CA CYS A 58 57.83 25.94 -20.30
C CYS A 58 58.08 27.41 -19.90
N ILE A 59 58.58 27.62 -18.66
CA ILE A 59 59.72 28.49 -18.25
C ILE A 59 59.90 28.40 -16.71
N PRO A 60 61.10 28.66 -16.12
CA PRO A 60 61.73 27.76 -15.16
C PRO A 60 61.63 28.18 -13.68
N ALA A 61 62.16 27.27 -12.85
CA ALA A 61 62.21 27.25 -11.40
C ALA A 61 62.75 28.53 -10.74
N ILE A 62 61.98 29.09 -9.81
CA ILE A 62 62.44 30.01 -8.78
C ILE A 62 62.34 29.30 -7.43
N LYS A 63 63.50 29.03 -6.82
CA LYS A 63 63.61 28.56 -5.43
C LYS A 63 63.13 29.68 -4.51
N MET A 64 61.93 29.53 -3.97
CA MET A 64 61.43 30.38 -2.89
C MET A 64 61.30 29.52 -1.63
N ARG A 65 62.25 29.70 -0.72
CA ARG A 65 62.18 29.18 0.65
C ARG A 65 61.07 29.95 1.36
N PHE A 66 59.92 29.34 1.55
CA PHE A 66 58.85 29.88 2.38
C PHE A 66 58.76 29.07 3.67
N PHE A 67 58.85 29.80 4.78
CA PHE A 67 58.72 29.34 6.15
C PHE A 67 57.41 28.55 6.33
N GLN A 68 57.51 27.34 6.90
CA GLN A 68 56.36 26.60 7.41
C GLN A 68 55.81 27.34 8.64
N THR A 69 54.69 28.02 8.48
CA THR A 69 53.79 28.35 9.59
C THR A 69 52.55 27.48 9.46
N LEU A 70 52.51 26.40 10.25
CA LEU A 70 51.31 25.58 10.48
C LEU A 70 50.29 26.43 11.24
N VAL A 71 49.31 26.98 10.53
CA VAL A 71 48.09 27.50 11.14
C VAL A 71 47.16 26.30 11.31
N ALA A 72 47.05 25.79 12.54
CA ALA A 72 46.04 24.81 12.91
C ALA A 72 44.68 25.50 12.93
N LEU A 73 43.91 25.36 11.84
CA LEU A 73 42.48 25.66 11.89
C LEU A 73 41.79 24.55 12.71
N PRO A 74 41.00 24.88 13.74
CA PRO A 74 40.15 23.89 14.37
C PRO A 74 39.13 23.44 13.33
N LEU A 75 39.20 22.15 12.95
CA LEU A 75 38.12 21.46 12.28
C LEU A 75 36.92 21.50 13.23
N ILE A 76 36.03 22.47 13.04
CA ILE A 76 34.69 22.41 13.61
C ILE A 76 34.02 21.27 12.86
N ALA A 77 34.03 20.08 13.47
CA ALA A 77 33.22 18.97 13.03
C ALA A 77 31.77 19.43 13.12
N GLY A 78 31.22 19.88 11.99
CA GLY A 78 29.78 20.03 11.85
C GLY A 78 29.17 18.69 12.21
N ALA A 79 28.34 18.67 13.24
CA ALA A 79 27.48 17.54 13.49
C ALA A 79 26.60 17.39 12.24
N VAL A 80 26.98 16.45 11.37
CA VAL A 80 26.06 15.91 10.38
C VAL A 80 24.95 15.27 11.21
N ALA A 81 23.83 15.97 11.34
CA ALA A 81 22.62 15.34 11.82
C ALA A 81 22.39 14.17 10.89
N SER A 82 22.51 12.94 11.42
CA SER A 82 22.06 11.76 10.70
C SER A 82 20.62 12.04 10.23
N PRO A 83 20.23 11.59 9.02
CA PRO A 83 18.82 11.54 8.69
C PRO A 83 18.15 10.81 9.86
N LEU A 84 17.13 11.42 10.44
CA LEU A 84 16.22 10.69 11.31
C LEU A 84 15.57 9.65 10.40
N ASP A 85 16.17 8.45 10.33
CA ASP A 85 15.54 7.32 9.70
C ASP A 85 14.22 7.12 10.44
N ALA A 86 13.13 7.53 9.80
CA ALA A 86 11.79 7.24 10.28
C ALA A 86 11.61 5.73 10.16
N ARG A 87 11.92 5.05 11.25
CA ARG A 87 11.78 3.63 11.44
C ARG A 87 10.30 3.27 11.37
N ALA A 88 9.96 2.20 10.65
CA ALA A 88 8.72 1.48 10.90
C ALA A 88 8.68 1.15 12.39
N THR A 89 7.68 1.67 13.08
CA THR A 89 7.62 1.59 14.53
C THR A 89 6.22 1.21 14.94
N LEU A 90 6.14 0.35 15.95
CA LEU A 90 4.90 0.10 16.66
C LEU A 90 4.77 1.16 17.75
N GLN A 91 3.74 1.98 17.64
CA GLN A 91 3.48 3.12 18.51
C GLN A 91 2.18 2.91 19.28
N ASN A 92 2.14 3.43 20.51
CA ASN A 92 0.95 3.44 21.38
C ASN A 92 0.34 2.05 21.62
N CYS A 93 1.18 1.02 21.73
CA CYS A 93 0.76 -0.36 21.94
C CYS A 93 0.94 -0.82 23.39
N SER A 94 -0.05 -1.56 23.92
CA SER A 94 0.21 -2.47 25.05
C SER A 94 1.12 -3.63 24.59
N PRO A 95 1.77 -4.36 25.50
CA PRO A 95 2.55 -5.56 25.14
C PRO A 95 1.74 -6.59 24.34
N GLU A 96 0.47 -6.81 24.72
CA GLU A 96 -0.44 -7.74 24.05
C GLU A 96 -0.82 -7.23 22.66
N GLY A 97 -1.20 -5.94 22.56
CA GLY A 97 -1.54 -5.32 21.26
C GLY A 97 -0.36 -5.35 20.29
N LYS A 98 0.85 -5.09 20.80
CA LYS A 98 2.09 -5.23 20.03
C LYS A 98 2.26 -6.64 19.49
N GLN A 99 2.11 -7.66 20.33
CA GLN A 99 2.23 -9.06 19.92
C GLN A 99 1.18 -9.45 18.87
N MET A 100 -0.05 -8.95 19.00
CA MET A 100 -1.12 -9.22 18.03
C MET A 100 -0.80 -8.61 16.66
N ILE A 101 -0.32 -7.35 16.60
CA ILE A 101 0.11 -6.75 15.33
C ILE A 101 1.33 -7.48 14.77
N ASP A 102 2.36 -7.75 15.58
CA ASP A 102 3.57 -8.47 15.13
C ASP A 102 3.20 -9.85 14.52
N ASN A 103 2.26 -10.58 15.13
CA ASN A 103 1.75 -11.85 14.60
C ASN A 103 1.00 -11.67 13.27
N ALA A 104 0.13 -10.67 13.21
CA ALA A 104 -0.66 -10.38 12.00
C ALA A 104 0.22 -9.94 10.83
N LEU A 105 1.24 -9.10 11.07
CA LEU A 105 2.20 -8.69 10.05
C LEU A 105 3.05 -9.86 9.55
N SER A 106 3.56 -10.70 10.46
CA SER A 106 4.28 -11.91 10.07
C SER A 106 3.45 -12.82 9.17
N GLN A 107 2.16 -12.96 9.47
CA GLN A 107 1.25 -13.79 8.70
C GLN A 107 0.83 -13.13 7.37
N ALA A 108 0.56 -11.83 7.36
CA ALA A 108 0.31 -11.05 6.16
C ALA A 108 1.49 -11.10 5.17
N ALA A 109 2.73 -11.10 5.69
CA ALA A 109 3.92 -11.28 4.86
C ALA A 109 3.94 -12.63 4.13
N LYS A 110 3.59 -13.71 4.83
CA LYS A 110 3.48 -15.05 4.22
C LYS A 110 2.39 -15.09 3.16
N MET A 111 1.25 -14.46 3.40
CA MET A 111 0.17 -14.36 2.42
C MET A 111 0.60 -13.61 1.18
N ALA A 112 1.18 -12.42 1.35
CA ALA A 112 1.62 -11.59 0.24
C ALA A 112 2.72 -12.29 -0.58
N HIS A 113 3.68 -12.96 0.08
CA HIS A 113 4.66 -13.81 -0.61
C HIS A 113 4.00 -14.97 -1.37
N ALA A 114 3.02 -15.66 -0.78
CA ALA A 114 2.30 -16.74 -1.46
C ALA A 114 1.57 -16.22 -2.70
N GLY A 115 0.88 -15.09 -2.61
CA GLY A 115 0.22 -14.43 -3.74
C GLY A 115 1.20 -14.05 -4.85
N ALA A 116 2.30 -13.36 -4.51
CA ALA A 116 3.30 -12.96 -5.49
C ALA A 116 3.98 -14.17 -6.17
N ASN A 117 4.32 -15.20 -5.40
CA ASN A 117 4.91 -16.43 -5.93
C ASN A 117 3.93 -17.21 -6.80
N LEU A 118 2.67 -17.32 -6.38
CA LEU A 118 1.62 -17.96 -7.16
C LEU A 118 1.48 -17.29 -8.53
N ILE A 119 1.43 -15.94 -8.58
CA ILE A 119 1.37 -15.20 -9.85
C ILE A 119 2.52 -15.61 -10.79
N ARG A 120 3.74 -15.76 -10.26
CA ARG A 120 4.93 -16.14 -11.05
C ARG A 120 4.93 -17.57 -11.56
N THR A 121 4.15 -18.47 -10.95
CA THR A 121 4.07 -19.86 -11.44
C THR A 121 3.45 -19.95 -12.84
N ASN A 122 2.61 -18.98 -13.23
CA ASN A 122 1.85 -19.00 -14.48
C ASN A 122 1.07 -20.30 -14.73
N SER A 123 0.68 -21.00 -13.66
CA SER A 123 -0.17 -22.18 -13.72
C SER A 123 -1.63 -21.82 -14.04
N ASP A 124 -2.42 -22.78 -14.50
CA ASP A 124 -3.86 -22.59 -14.73
C ASP A 124 -4.58 -22.15 -13.44
N TYR A 125 -4.21 -22.74 -12.30
CA TYR A 125 -4.72 -22.32 -10.99
C TYR A 125 -4.41 -20.84 -10.71
N SER A 126 -3.16 -20.43 -10.93
CA SER A 126 -2.74 -19.03 -10.78
C SER A 126 -3.46 -18.09 -11.73
N ALA A 127 -3.69 -18.50 -12.98
CA ALA A 127 -4.44 -17.74 -13.96
C ALA A 127 -5.90 -17.56 -13.54
N ASN A 128 -6.55 -18.63 -13.09
CA ASN A 128 -7.96 -18.64 -12.70
C ASN A 128 -8.19 -17.88 -11.39
N LEU A 129 -7.35 -18.08 -10.37
CA LEU A 129 -7.46 -17.35 -9.11
C LEU A 129 -7.18 -15.86 -9.31
N PHE A 130 -6.19 -15.49 -10.12
CA PHE A 130 -5.93 -14.08 -10.39
C PHE A 130 -7.11 -13.42 -11.13
N GLN A 131 -7.66 -14.11 -12.14
CA GLN A 131 -8.82 -13.65 -12.89
C GLN A 131 -10.06 -13.50 -11.98
N SER A 132 -10.24 -14.37 -10.98
CA SER A 132 -11.40 -14.27 -10.08
C SER A 132 -11.35 -13.04 -9.18
N PHE A 133 -10.18 -12.53 -8.79
CA PHE A 133 -10.09 -11.29 -8.01
C PHE A 133 -9.96 -10.05 -8.89
N PHE A 134 -9.04 -10.05 -9.86
CA PHE A 134 -8.66 -8.85 -10.61
C PHE A 134 -9.32 -8.71 -11.98
N LYS A 135 -10.14 -9.68 -12.38
CA LYS A 135 -10.93 -9.70 -13.64
C LYS A 135 -10.14 -9.45 -14.92
N THR A 136 -8.83 -9.66 -14.85
CA THR A 136 -7.90 -9.61 -15.97
C THR A 136 -6.83 -10.65 -15.74
N ASN A 137 -6.08 -10.96 -16.79
CA ASN A 137 -4.92 -11.85 -16.72
C ASN A 137 -3.72 -11.33 -17.52
N ASP A 138 -3.77 -10.07 -17.95
CA ASP A 138 -2.69 -9.48 -18.73
C ASP A 138 -1.40 -9.40 -17.89
N ALA A 139 -0.26 -9.51 -18.57
CA ALA A 139 1.04 -9.57 -17.93
C ALA A 139 1.37 -8.29 -17.13
N GLN A 140 0.88 -7.13 -17.57
CA GLN A 140 1.12 -5.86 -16.88
C GLN A 140 0.41 -5.83 -15.53
N SER A 141 -0.86 -6.22 -15.48
CA SER A 141 -1.65 -6.30 -14.24
C SER A 141 -1.09 -7.35 -13.29
N ARG A 142 -0.74 -8.55 -13.79
CA ARG A 142 -0.10 -9.60 -12.96
C ARG A 142 1.21 -9.13 -12.36
N ASN A 143 2.08 -8.49 -13.14
CA ASN A 143 3.36 -7.96 -12.67
C ASN A 143 3.17 -6.82 -11.66
N ARG A 144 2.18 -5.94 -11.89
CA ARG A 144 1.81 -4.89 -10.94
C ARG A 144 1.43 -5.48 -9.59
N VAL A 145 0.48 -6.41 -9.57
CA VAL A 145 -0.02 -7.01 -8.32
C VAL A 145 1.11 -7.75 -7.60
N ALA A 146 1.88 -8.59 -8.30
CA ALA A 146 3.02 -9.29 -7.70
C ALA A 146 4.05 -8.31 -7.10
N GLY A 147 4.33 -7.19 -7.78
CA GLY A 147 5.25 -6.16 -7.29
C GLY A 147 4.73 -5.42 -6.06
N VAL A 148 3.42 -5.17 -5.97
CA VAL A 148 2.80 -4.60 -4.75
C VAL A 148 2.89 -5.61 -3.60
N LEU A 149 2.57 -6.87 -3.83
CA LEU A 149 2.61 -7.92 -2.81
C LEU A 149 4.04 -8.17 -2.28
N ASP A 150 5.06 -8.13 -3.14
CA ASP A 150 6.45 -8.19 -2.67
C ASP A 150 6.80 -7.02 -1.74
N LYS A 151 6.38 -5.81 -2.08
CA LYS A 151 6.61 -4.61 -1.24
C LYS A 151 5.90 -4.74 0.10
N ILE A 152 4.68 -5.29 0.12
CA ILE A 152 3.94 -5.57 1.35
C ILE A 152 4.69 -6.60 2.20
N ALA A 153 5.12 -7.71 1.60
CA ALA A 153 5.82 -8.77 2.33
C ALA A 153 7.17 -8.30 2.91
N ALA A 154 7.92 -7.51 2.14
CA ALA A 154 9.14 -6.87 2.62
C ALA A 154 8.85 -5.91 3.78
N GLU A 155 7.88 -5.01 3.64
CA GLU A 155 7.50 -4.06 4.69
C GLU A 155 7.13 -4.77 5.99
N ALA A 156 6.24 -5.77 5.90
CA ALA A 156 5.71 -6.50 7.04
C ALA A 156 6.77 -7.26 7.85
N THR A 157 7.94 -7.52 7.25
CA THR A 157 9.06 -8.24 7.90
C THR A 157 10.26 -7.34 8.21
N ASN A 158 10.27 -6.10 7.72
CA ASN A 158 11.39 -5.17 7.92
C ASN A 158 11.46 -4.60 9.34
N GLY A 159 10.48 -4.89 10.21
CA GLY A 159 10.50 -4.50 11.62
C GLY A 159 10.79 -3.00 11.76
N ASN A 160 11.91 -2.65 12.39
CA ASN A 160 12.29 -1.26 12.64
C ASN A 160 12.96 -0.55 11.45
N GLN A 161 13.08 -1.21 10.30
CA GLN A 161 13.77 -0.72 9.10
C GLN A 161 12.80 -0.40 7.95
N GLY A 162 11.50 -0.69 8.14
CA GLY A 162 10.46 -0.31 7.20
C GLY A 162 10.18 1.20 7.20
N VAL A 163 9.27 1.62 6.33
CA VAL A 163 8.82 3.02 6.18
C VAL A 163 7.38 3.23 6.65
N VAL A 164 6.73 2.18 7.16
CA VAL A 164 5.36 2.23 7.67
C VAL A 164 5.33 2.22 9.20
N THR A 165 4.72 3.23 9.80
CA THR A 165 4.47 3.26 11.24
C THR A 165 3.11 2.64 11.56
N TYR A 166 3.07 1.74 12.54
CA TYR A 166 1.88 1.01 12.96
C TYR A 166 1.45 1.50 14.34
N TYR A 167 0.21 1.96 14.47
CA TYR A 167 -0.36 2.46 15.72
C TYR A 167 -1.42 1.47 16.22
N CYS A 168 -1.27 1.01 17.47
CA CYS A 168 -2.29 0.17 18.11
C CYS A 168 -3.55 0.94 18.55
N THR A 169 -3.61 2.24 18.24
CA THR A 169 -4.68 3.15 18.58
C THR A 169 -5.16 3.89 17.32
N PRO A 170 -6.41 4.42 17.32
CA PRO A 170 -6.95 5.11 16.16
C PRO A 170 -6.27 6.45 15.82
N GLU A 171 -5.51 7.05 16.75
CA GLU A 171 -4.83 8.35 16.57
C GLU A 171 -5.73 9.42 15.92
N GLY A 172 -6.92 9.62 16.47
CA GLY A 172 -7.86 10.65 16.01
C GLY A 172 -8.77 10.25 14.85
N ILE A 173 -8.70 9.00 14.37
CA ILE A 173 -9.72 8.45 13.47
C ILE A 173 -10.97 8.07 14.26
N ASP A 174 -12.14 8.39 13.70
CA ASP A 174 -13.42 7.87 14.18
C ASP A 174 -13.66 6.46 13.65
N CYS A 175 -13.61 5.47 14.53
CA CYS A 175 -13.74 4.07 14.14
C CYS A 175 -15.21 3.66 14.03
N VAL A 176 -15.66 3.43 12.80
CA VAL A 176 -17.01 2.93 12.54
C VAL A 176 -17.14 1.50 13.05
N ASP A 177 -18.11 1.27 13.95
CA ASP A 177 -18.45 -0.06 14.44
C ASP A 177 -19.98 -0.18 14.56
N SER A 178 -20.59 -0.75 13.52
CA SER A 178 -22.03 -0.86 13.36
C SER A 178 -22.43 -2.28 12.96
N HIS A 179 -23.74 -2.54 12.88
CA HIS A 179 -24.25 -3.81 12.35
C HIS A 179 -23.93 -4.04 10.86
N ALA A 180 -23.74 -2.96 10.09
CA ALA A 180 -23.52 -3.04 8.65
C ALA A 180 -22.02 -3.11 8.29
N PHE A 181 -21.16 -2.53 9.13
CA PHE A 181 -19.74 -2.42 8.88
C PHE A 181 -18.95 -2.21 10.17
N THR A 182 -17.80 -2.87 10.28
CA THR A 182 -16.85 -2.70 11.37
C THR A 182 -15.48 -2.40 10.78
N MET A 183 -14.97 -1.20 11.05
CA MET A 183 -13.65 -0.77 10.65
C MET A 183 -12.60 -1.36 11.58
N THR A 184 -11.57 -1.98 11.00
CA THR A 184 -10.48 -2.62 11.73
C THR A 184 -9.26 -1.73 11.82
N ALA A 185 -8.95 -0.98 10.77
CA ALA A 185 -7.82 -0.07 10.74
C ALA A 185 -8.00 0.95 9.60
N TYR A 186 -6.98 1.79 9.44
CA TYR A 186 -6.88 2.75 8.35
C TYR A 186 -5.42 2.98 7.97
N GLY A 187 -5.10 2.67 6.71
CA GLY A 187 -3.80 2.86 6.08
C GLY A 187 -3.74 4.11 5.22
N GLU A 188 -2.63 4.83 5.29
CA GLU A 188 -2.36 6.00 4.46
C GLU A 188 -0.87 6.11 4.13
N THR A 189 -0.52 6.90 3.11
CA THR A 189 0.87 7.17 2.71
C THR A 189 1.02 8.58 2.14
N ASP A 190 2.21 9.16 2.29
CA ASP A 190 2.62 10.38 1.56
C ASP A 190 3.35 10.05 0.24
N GLY A 191 3.42 8.76 -0.12
CA GLY A 191 4.16 8.23 -1.26
C GLY A 191 5.54 7.67 -0.89
N THR A 192 6.09 8.05 0.27
CA THR A 192 7.36 7.53 0.80
C THR A 192 7.14 6.79 2.12
N TYR A 193 6.44 7.42 3.06
CA TYR A 193 6.17 6.90 4.40
C TYR A 193 4.68 6.60 4.57
N GLY A 194 4.40 5.49 5.25
CA GLY A 194 3.03 5.06 5.53
C GLY A 194 2.68 5.14 7.02
N ARG A 195 1.38 5.22 7.31
CA ARG A 195 0.84 5.05 8.65
C ARG A 195 -0.33 4.09 8.60
N ILE A 196 -0.39 3.16 9.55
CA ILE A 196 -1.53 2.29 9.77
C ILE A 196 -2.02 2.52 11.19
N ARG A 197 -3.27 2.95 11.33
CA ARG A 197 -3.91 3.24 12.63
C ARG A 197 -4.99 2.20 12.89
N THR A 198 -4.88 1.48 13.99
CA THR A 198 -5.75 0.34 14.27
C THR A 198 -6.93 0.73 15.17
N CYS A 199 -8.13 0.25 14.83
CA CYS A 199 -9.35 0.43 15.59
C CYS A 199 -9.51 -0.65 16.68
N PRO A 200 -10.24 -0.37 17.78
CA PRO A 200 -10.43 -1.34 18.87
C PRO A 200 -11.04 -2.68 18.40
N ALA A 201 -11.89 -2.65 17.37
CA ALA A 201 -12.54 -3.84 16.82
C ALA A 201 -11.52 -4.85 16.25
N TYR A 202 -10.40 -4.40 15.69
CA TYR A 202 -9.33 -5.29 15.20
C TYR A 202 -8.88 -6.29 16.26
N PHE A 203 -8.70 -5.82 17.50
CA PHE A 203 -8.21 -6.65 18.61
C PHE A 203 -9.32 -7.46 19.28
N THR A 204 -10.58 -7.02 19.19
CA THR A 204 -11.68 -7.54 20.03
C THR A 204 -12.74 -8.33 19.27
N LYS A 205 -12.91 -8.09 17.97
CA LYS A 205 -13.97 -8.69 17.14
C LYS A 205 -13.47 -9.60 16.03
N PHE A 206 -12.20 -9.47 15.65
CA PHE A 206 -11.62 -10.27 14.56
C PHE A 206 -10.66 -11.32 15.10
N PRO A 207 -10.71 -12.56 14.57
CA PRO A 207 -9.74 -13.58 14.94
C PRO A 207 -8.35 -13.15 14.49
N ALA A 208 -7.32 -13.61 15.21
CA ALA A 208 -5.93 -13.39 14.79
C ALA A 208 -5.64 -13.98 13.41
N TRP A 209 -6.22 -15.16 13.14
CA TRP A 209 -6.12 -15.87 11.87
C TRP A 209 -7.33 -16.77 11.64
N SER A 210 -7.69 -16.96 10.38
CA SER A 210 -8.69 -17.93 9.93
C SER A 210 -8.16 -18.78 8.78
N ASN A 211 -8.42 -20.09 8.85
CA ASN A 211 -8.17 -21.03 7.76
C ASN A 211 -9.33 -21.07 6.73
N SER A 212 -10.31 -20.19 6.86
CA SER A 212 -11.36 -20.00 5.86
C SER A 212 -10.98 -18.86 4.90
N CYS A 213 -11.11 -19.13 3.60
CA CYS A 213 -10.75 -18.22 2.51
C CYS A 213 -11.51 -16.89 2.55
N SER A 214 -12.77 -16.91 3.00
CA SER A 214 -13.68 -15.76 2.95
C SER A 214 -13.78 -14.97 4.24
N VAL A 215 -13.20 -15.47 5.33
CA VAL A 215 -13.30 -14.82 6.65
C VAL A 215 -12.25 -13.73 6.76
N LEU A 216 -12.66 -12.49 7.04
CA LEU A 216 -11.74 -11.42 7.42
C LEU A 216 -11.11 -11.72 8.79
N ASP A 217 -9.80 -11.56 8.90
CA ASP A 217 -9.04 -11.72 10.13
C ASP A 217 -7.97 -10.62 10.26
N GLN A 218 -7.27 -10.58 11.39
CA GLN A 218 -6.27 -9.54 11.67
C GLN A 218 -5.14 -9.49 10.62
N ALA A 219 -4.69 -10.64 10.11
CA ALA A 219 -3.65 -10.69 9.08
C ALA A 219 -4.16 -10.21 7.72
N THR A 220 -5.39 -10.59 7.34
CA THR A 220 -6.05 -10.14 6.11
C THR A 220 -6.29 -8.64 6.16
N SER A 221 -6.80 -8.12 7.29
CA SER A 221 -6.95 -6.68 7.51
C SER A 221 -5.60 -5.96 7.49
N SER A 222 -4.54 -6.51 8.10
CA SER A 222 -3.21 -5.89 8.04
C SER A 222 -2.68 -5.81 6.60
N LEU A 223 -2.92 -6.85 5.80
CA LEU A 223 -2.53 -6.87 4.38
C LEU A 223 -3.30 -5.81 3.58
N HIS A 224 -4.61 -5.65 3.83
CA HIS A 224 -5.43 -4.60 3.26
C HIS A 224 -4.82 -3.21 3.54
N GLU A 225 -4.57 -2.88 4.80
CA GLU A 225 -4.02 -1.55 5.14
C GLU A 225 -2.63 -1.34 4.54
N MET A 226 -1.81 -2.39 4.49
CA MET A 226 -0.50 -2.31 3.84
C MET A 226 -0.63 -2.03 2.34
N ALA A 227 -1.66 -2.51 1.66
CA ALA A 227 -1.90 -2.17 0.26
C ALA A 227 -2.12 -0.66 0.07
N HIS A 228 -2.86 0.01 0.97
CA HIS A 228 -2.94 1.48 0.97
C HIS A 228 -1.57 2.12 1.10
N THR A 229 -0.72 1.64 2.01
CA THR A 229 0.64 2.21 2.14
C THR A 229 1.51 2.06 0.90
N LYS A 230 1.13 1.14 -0.02
CA LYS A 230 1.81 0.89 -1.29
C LYS A 230 1.09 1.49 -2.51
N GLY A 231 0.13 2.40 -2.28
CA GLY A 231 -0.47 3.24 -3.32
C GLY A 231 -1.78 2.72 -3.91
N ILE A 232 -2.45 1.78 -3.25
CA ILE A 232 -3.75 1.28 -3.67
C ILE A 232 -4.84 2.12 -2.98
N PHE A 233 -5.50 3.03 -3.70
CA PHE A 233 -6.45 4.02 -3.14
C PHE A 233 -7.72 4.18 -3.97
N GLY A 234 -8.07 3.17 -4.77
CA GLY A 234 -9.29 3.18 -5.56
C GLY A 234 -10.56 3.06 -4.72
N PRO A 235 -11.71 2.91 -5.38
CA PRO A 235 -12.98 2.75 -4.69
C PRO A 235 -12.95 1.58 -3.69
N GLU A 236 -13.39 1.87 -2.48
CA GLU A 236 -13.49 0.85 -1.43
C GLU A 236 -14.64 -0.11 -1.68
N THR A 237 -14.37 -1.38 -1.47
CA THR A 237 -15.34 -2.47 -1.54
C THR A 237 -14.82 -3.54 -0.60
N TYR A 238 -15.67 -3.94 0.35
CA TYR A 238 -15.30 -4.77 1.48
C TYR A 238 -15.99 -6.12 1.45
N GLY A 239 -15.28 -7.16 1.88
CA GLY A 239 -15.80 -8.51 1.96
C GLY A 239 -15.53 -9.35 0.72
N TYR A 240 -15.33 -10.65 0.97
CA TYR A 240 -14.89 -11.63 -0.02
C TYR A 240 -15.79 -11.71 -1.26
N ASP A 241 -17.11 -11.80 -1.07
CA ASP A 241 -18.05 -11.92 -2.19
C ASP A 241 -18.13 -10.63 -3.00
N ALA A 242 -18.05 -9.47 -2.34
CA ALA A 242 -18.16 -8.17 -2.98
C ALA A 242 -16.97 -7.88 -3.89
N VAL A 243 -15.74 -8.23 -3.49
CA VAL A 243 -14.55 -8.02 -4.33
C VAL A 243 -14.57 -8.86 -5.60
N HIS A 244 -15.22 -10.04 -5.57
CA HIS A 244 -15.48 -10.82 -6.79
C HIS A 244 -16.51 -10.17 -7.73
N GLY A 245 -17.26 -9.15 -7.30
CA GLY A 245 -18.18 -8.41 -8.16
C GLY A 245 -17.55 -7.24 -8.93
N LEU A 246 -16.28 -6.89 -8.64
CA LEU A 246 -15.64 -5.70 -9.17
C LEU A 246 -15.30 -5.81 -10.67
N SER A 247 -15.15 -4.65 -11.33
CA SER A 247 -14.48 -4.57 -12.63
C SER A 247 -12.97 -4.71 -12.48
N SER A 248 -12.23 -4.99 -13.56
CA SER A 248 -10.77 -5.10 -13.49
C SER A 248 -10.09 -3.82 -13.02
N TYR A 249 -10.56 -2.66 -13.50
CA TYR A 249 -10.06 -1.36 -13.06
C TYR A 249 -10.26 -1.15 -11.56
N ALA A 250 -11.47 -1.43 -11.05
CA ALA A 250 -11.76 -1.26 -9.64
C ALA A 250 -10.99 -2.26 -8.76
N ALA A 251 -10.91 -3.54 -9.17
CA ALA A 251 -10.22 -4.58 -8.42
C ALA A 251 -8.70 -4.33 -8.31
N LEU A 252 -8.06 -3.81 -9.35
CA LEU A 252 -6.63 -3.46 -9.33
C LEU A 252 -6.29 -2.29 -8.42
N GLU A 253 -7.29 -1.46 -8.09
CA GLU A 253 -7.17 -0.31 -7.19
C GLU A 253 -7.84 -0.53 -5.82
N ASN A 254 -8.37 -1.72 -5.54
CA ASN A 254 -9.07 -2.04 -4.30
C ASN A 254 -8.19 -2.88 -3.36
N ALA A 255 -7.89 -2.38 -2.16
CA ALA A 255 -6.99 -3.05 -1.20
C ALA A 255 -7.49 -4.43 -0.74
N GLU A 256 -8.81 -4.58 -0.58
CA GLU A 256 -9.45 -5.82 -0.16
C GLU A 256 -9.23 -6.98 -1.16
N SER A 257 -9.18 -6.66 -2.47
CA SER A 257 -8.85 -7.62 -3.53
C SER A 257 -7.45 -8.19 -3.36
N TYR A 258 -6.46 -7.37 -2.98
CA TYR A 258 -5.09 -7.83 -2.71
C TYR A 258 -5.03 -8.72 -1.47
N ALA A 259 -5.77 -8.37 -0.42
CA ALA A 259 -5.83 -9.10 0.83
C ALA A 259 -6.42 -10.50 0.65
N PHE A 260 -7.60 -10.62 0.06
CA PHE A 260 -8.24 -11.92 -0.15
C PHE A 260 -7.56 -12.74 -1.24
N PHE A 261 -7.05 -12.14 -2.32
CA PHE A 261 -6.22 -12.88 -3.29
C PHE A 261 -5.01 -13.54 -2.61
N SER A 262 -4.29 -12.78 -1.79
CA SER A 262 -3.10 -13.28 -1.08
C SER A 262 -3.46 -14.36 -0.05
N LYS A 263 -4.60 -14.21 0.64
CA LYS A 263 -5.14 -15.24 1.53
C LYS A 263 -5.44 -16.52 0.77
N SER A 264 -6.17 -16.39 -0.34
CA SER A 264 -6.59 -17.53 -1.15
C SER A 264 -5.39 -18.28 -1.74
N ALA A 265 -4.36 -17.54 -2.17
CA ALA A 265 -3.10 -18.13 -2.61
C ALA A 265 -2.38 -18.88 -1.48
N PHE A 266 -2.34 -18.32 -0.27
CA PHE A 266 -1.67 -18.93 0.89
C PHE A 266 -2.37 -20.20 1.40
N LEU A 267 -3.70 -20.19 1.43
CA LEU A 267 -4.52 -21.30 1.90
C LEU A 267 -4.82 -22.33 0.80
N ASN A 268 -4.39 -22.08 -0.44
CA ASN A 268 -4.72 -22.90 -1.62
C ASN A 268 -6.24 -23.11 -1.77
N CYS A 269 -6.96 -21.99 -1.76
CA CYS A 269 -8.42 -21.96 -1.86
C CYS A 269 -8.91 -22.29 -3.26
N ASP A 270 -10.15 -22.78 -3.35
CA ASP A 270 -10.85 -22.99 -4.61
C ASP A 270 -11.08 -21.66 -5.34
N VAL A 271 -11.14 -21.72 -6.68
CA VAL A 271 -11.46 -20.55 -7.50
C VAL A 271 -12.98 -20.34 -7.49
N THR A 272 -13.41 -19.27 -6.83
CA THR A 272 -14.78 -18.75 -6.89
C THR A 272 -14.97 -17.93 -8.16
N ASN A 273 -16.07 -18.15 -8.89
CA ASN A 273 -16.42 -17.40 -10.11
C ASN A 273 -17.46 -16.33 -9.82
#